data_AF-G2LL59-F1
#
_entry.id   AF-G2LL59-F1
#
_cell.length_a   1.000
_cell.length_b   1.000
_cell.length_c   1.000
_cell.angle_alpha   90.00
_cell.angle_beta   90.00
_cell.angle_gamma   90.00
#
_symmetry.space_group_name_H-M   'P 1'
#
loop_
_entity.id
_entity.type
_entity.pdbx_description
1 polymer ?
#
loop_
_entity_poly.entity_id
_entity_poly.type
_entity_poly.pdbx_seq_one_letter_code
_entity_poly.pdbx_strand_id
1 'polypeptide(L)'
;MTQLASFGLVWLLYATIPAQQEVRPRRVRPPVSSVQPDAAPRPASPAEPAPEQRARNLPLAQELLALTKLPTICERKMMSVLLKEIRTTPEMRGYTDIFRDFFQQHVSASLMSEEMARYLVENFSERELLQLKAIVNTSAGQKMFSTLENLPDVERLNDANYLQLFDEEETRQYKVFSRLPAFQKFSDCVPTLIDLGGEVTTKRVNAHFPDLMDDLMRRMQERPPLN
;
A
#
# COMPACT_ATOMS: atom_id res chain seq x y z
N MET A 1 -20.65 31.09 -11.23
CA MET A 1 -19.27 30.66 -10.93
C MET A 1 -19.33 29.42 -10.04
N THR A 2 -19.82 28.30 -10.56
CA THR A 2 -20.21 27.13 -9.75
C THR A 2 -19.82 25.79 -10.39
N GLN A 3 -18.96 25.80 -11.41
CA GLN A 3 -18.55 24.59 -12.13
C GLN A 3 -17.03 24.31 -12.13
N LEU A 4 -16.19 25.20 -11.62
CA LEU A 4 -14.73 25.02 -11.65
C LEU A 4 -14.17 24.23 -10.45
N ALA A 5 -14.92 24.07 -9.36
CA ALA A 5 -14.42 23.39 -8.15
C ALA A 5 -14.62 21.86 -8.14
N SER A 6 -15.41 21.29 -9.06
CA SER A 6 -15.78 19.86 -9.00
C SER A 6 -14.95 18.93 -9.88
N PHE A 7 -14.14 19.43 -10.82
CA PHE A 7 -13.46 18.54 -11.78
C PHE A 7 -12.00 18.18 -11.41
N GLY A 8 -11.30 18.98 -10.60
CA GLY A 8 -9.90 18.70 -10.23
C GLY A 8 -9.73 17.71 -9.07
N LEU A 9 -10.63 17.73 -8.08
CA LEU A 9 -10.47 16.98 -6.83
C LEU A 9 -11.13 15.59 -6.84
N VAL A 10 -12.09 15.35 -7.73
CA VAL A 10 -12.70 14.02 -7.91
C VAL A 10 -11.69 13.01 -8.46
N TRP A 11 -10.65 13.45 -9.19
CA TRP A 11 -9.64 12.56 -9.74
C TRP A 11 -8.71 11.92 -8.69
N LEU A 12 -8.50 12.59 -7.54
CA LEU A 12 -7.75 12.02 -6.40
C LEU A 12 -8.41 10.76 -5.82
N LEU A 13 -9.71 10.56 -6.09
CA LEU A 13 -10.48 9.40 -5.61
C LEU A 13 -10.47 8.21 -6.57
N TYR A 14 -10.05 8.38 -7.83
CA TYR A 14 -10.10 7.33 -8.86
C TYR A 14 -8.72 6.88 -9.38
N ALA A 15 -7.63 7.58 -9.01
CA ALA A 15 -6.30 7.29 -9.55
C ALA A 15 -5.65 5.99 -9.05
N THR A 16 -6.27 5.24 -8.12
CA THR A 16 -5.74 3.98 -7.58
C THR A 16 -6.60 2.75 -7.86
N ILE A 17 -7.56 2.82 -8.80
CA ILE A 17 -8.29 1.63 -9.23
C ILE A 17 -7.56 1.01 -10.42
N PRO A 18 -6.83 -0.12 -10.28
CA PRO A 18 -6.43 -0.90 -11.44
C PRO A 18 -7.72 -1.36 -12.14
N ALA A 19 -7.77 -1.10 -13.45
CA ALA A 19 -8.89 -1.34 -14.33
C ALA A 19 -9.53 -2.71 -14.06
N GLN A 20 -10.84 -2.70 -13.76
CA GLN A 20 -11.66 -3.90 -13.68
C GLN A 20 -11.51 -4.71 -14.97
N GLN A 21 -11.06 -5.95 -14.79
CA GLN A 21 -10.96 -6.96 -15.84
C GLN A 21 -12.35 -7.20 -16.45
N GLU A 22 -12.50 -6.93 -17.74
CA GLU A 22 -13.71 -7.22 -18.52
C GLU A 22 -14.11 -8.69 -18.34
N VAL A 23 -15.22 -8.90 -17.63
CA VAL A 23 -15.89 -10.20 -17.55
C VAL A 23 -16.48 -10.53 -18.91
N ARG A 24 -15.77 -11.34 -19.69
CA ARG A 24 -16.33 -11.97 -20.90
C ARG A 24 -17.51 -12.88 -20.53
N PRO A 25 -18.62 -12.86 -21.30
CA PRO A 25 -19.75 -13.75 -21.06
C PRO A 25 -19.40 -15.20 -21.42
N ARG A 26 -19.41 -16.10 -20.43
CA ARG A 26 -19.27 -17.55 -20.63
C ARG A 26 -20.58 -18.14 -21.19
N ARG A 27 -20.45 -18.85 -22.31
CA ARG A 27 -21.48 -19.71 -22.92
C ARG A 27 -22.04 -20.71 -21.91
N VAL A 28 -23.36 -20.77 -21.84
CA VAL A 28 -24.15 -21.81 -21.17
C VAL A 28 -24.02 -23.13 -21.95
N ARG A 29 -23.68 -24.22 -21.28
CA ARG A 29 -23.90 -25.60 -21.74
C ARG A 29 -24.73 -26.36 -20.67
N PRO A 30 -25.67 -27.23 -21.09
CA PRO A 30 -26.56 -27.98 -20.20
C PRO A 30 -25.86 -29.17 -19.51
N PRO A 31 -26.46 -29.74 -18.44
CA PRO A 31 -25.79 -30.65 -17.53
C PRO A 31 -25.73 -32.08 -18.08
N VAL A 32 -24.53 -32.68 -18.06
CA VAL A 32 -24.37 -34.12 -18.19
C VAL A 32 -24.12 -34.66 -16.78
N SER A 33 -25.03 -35.54 -16.37
CA SER A 33 -24.98 -36.30 -15.12
C SER A 33 -23.68 -37.09 -15.04
N SER A 34 -22.94 -36.96 -13.93
CA SER A 34 -21.77 -37.79 -13.65
C SER A 34 -21.72 -38.07 -12.15
N VAL A 35 -21.72 -39.37 -11.88
CA VAL A 35 -21.62 -40.06 -10.59
C VAL A 35 -20.51 -39.47 -9.74
N GLN A 36 -20.81 -39.19 -8.47
CA GLN A 36 -19.90 -38.64 -7.46
C GLN A 36 -19.27 -39.80 -6.68
N PRO A 37 -17.96 -40.08 -6.81
CA PRO A 37 -17.22 -40.94 -5.88
C PRO A 37 -16.77 -40.13 -4.67
N ASP A 38 -16.58 -40.85 -3.57
CA ASP A 38 -16.23 -40.43 -2.22
C ASP A 38 -15.51 -39.08 -2.04
N ALA A 39 -16.05 -38.33 -1.08
CA ALA A 39 -15.52 -37.07 -0.59
C ALA A 39 -14.11 -37.28 0.01
N ALA A 40 -13.09 -36.80 -0.71
CA ALA A 40 -11.81 -36.51 -0.12
C ALA A 40 -11.98 -35.49 1.03
N PRO A 41 -11.21 -35.59 2.14
CA PRO A 41 -11.27 -34.62 3.22
C PRO A 41 -10.97 -33.22 2.66
N ARG A 42 -11.90 -32.28 2.86
CA ARG A 42 -11.65 -30.86 2.62
C ARG A 42 -10.41 -30.46 3.43
N PRO A 43 -9.36 -29.87 2.82
CA PRO A 43 -8.32 -29.20 3.59
C PRO A 43 -9.01 -28.13 4.45
N ALA A 44 -8.77 -28.18 5.75
CA ALA A 44 -9.30 -27.21 6.69
C ALA A 44 -8.88 -25.80 6.23
N SER A 45 -9.85 -24.88 6.14
CA SER A 45 -9.55 -23.46 5.99
C SER A 45 -8.54 -23.04 7.06
N PRO A 46 -7.58 -22.16 6.76
CA PRO A 46 -6.67 -21.61 7.77
C PRO A 46 -7.50 -21.07 8.93
N ALA A 47 -7.31 -21.64 10.11
CA ALA A 47 -8.00 -21.18 11.31
C ALA A 47 -7.57 -19.74 11.58
N GLU A 48 -8.55 -18.84 11.73
CA GLU A 48 -8.28 -17.48 12.16
C GLU A 48 -7.41 -17.47 13.44
N PRO A 49 -6.36 -16.63 13.51
CA PRO A 49 -5.49 -16.63 14.67
C PRO A 49 -6.28 -16.25 15.92
N ALA A 50 -6.08 -17.00 17.01
CA ALA A 50 -6.73 -16.73 18.29
C ALA A 50 -6.44 -15.29 18.76
N PRO A 51 -7.38 -14.61 19.44
CA PRO A 51 -7.22 -13.22 19.87
C PRO A 51 -5.92 -12.95 20.65
N GLU A 52 -5.50 -13.89 21.50
CA GLU A 52 -4.23 -13.80 22.24
C GLU A 52 -3.00 -13.81 21.32
N GLN A 53 -3.04 -14.61 20.25
CA GLN A 53 -1.95 -14.65 19.27
C GLN A 53 -1.91 -13.36 18.46
N ARG A 54 -3.07 -12.79 18.12
CA ARG A 54 -3.12 -11.49 17.44
C ARG A 54 -2.48 -10.39 18.28
N ALA A 55 -2.80 -10.35 19.58
CA ALA A 55 -2.22 -9.39 20.51
C ALA A 55 -0.69 -9.54 20.63
N ARG A 56 -0.17 -10.78 20.66
CA ARG A 56 1.28 -11.05 20.69
C ARG A 56 2.00 -10.66 19.38
N ASN A 57 1.37 -10.88 18.23
CA ASN A 57 1.98 -10.64 16.92
C ASN A 57 1.95 -9.18 16.49
N LEU A 58 1.01 -8.38 17.02
CA LEU A 58 0.85 -6.97 16.66
C LEU A 58 2.13 -6.12 16.80
N PRO A 59 2.86 -6.14 17.94
CA PRO A 59 4.11 -5.38 18.05
C PRO A 59 5.18 -5.84 17.05
N LEU A 60 5.23 -7.15 16.71
CA LEU A 60 6.18 -7.66 15.72
C LEU A 60 5.86 -7.14 14.31
N ALA A 61 4.58 -7.09 13.94
CA ALA A 61 4.13 -6.54 12.66
C ALA A 61 4.41 -5.03 12.58
N GLN A 62 4.14 -4.28 13.65
CA GLN A 62 4.44 -2.84 13.72
C GLN A 62 5.94 -2.56 13.58
N GLU A 63 6.78 -3.33 14.27
CA GLU A 63 8.23 -3.19 14.16
C GLU A 63 8.74 -3.56 12.76
N LEU A 64 8.18 -4.61 12.14
CA LEU A 64 8.49 -4.96 10.75
C LEU A 64 8.16 -3.80 9.79
N LEU A 65 7.00 -3.16 9.96
CA LEU A 65 6.60 -2.01 9.14
C LEU A 65 7.49 -0.78 9.40
N ALA A 66 7.92 -0.56 10.64
CA ALA A 66 8.86 0.50 10.97
C ALA A 66 10.23 0.28 10.33
N LEU A 67 10.73 -0.96 10.34
CA LEU A 67 12.01 -1.34 9.72
C LEU A 67 11.96 -1.24 8.19
N THR A 68 10.87 -1.69 7.57
CA THR A 68 10.67 -1.61 6.12
C THR A 68 10.29 -0.21 5.64
N LYS A 69 9.84 0.67 6.55
CA LYS A 69 9.37 2.03 6.26
C LYS A 69 8.23 2.09 5.24
N LEU A 70 7.53 0.98 5.01
CA LEU A 70 6.44 0.89 4.03
C LEU A 70 5.38 1.98 4.21
N PRO A 71 4.84 2.23 5.43
CA PRO A 71 3.88 3.30 5.64
C PRO A 71 4.41 4.69 5.24
N THR A 72 5.66 4.99 5.58
CA THR A 72 6.32 6.27 5.23
C THR A 72 6.62 6.38 3.74
N ILE A 73 6.91 5.26 3.06
CA ILE A 73 7.09 5.23 1.61
C ILE A 73 5.75 5.55 0.92
N CYS A 74 4.65 4.93 1.36
CA CYS A 74 3.29 5.21 0.88
C CYS A 74 2.93 6.68 1.07
N GLU A 75 3.04 7.21 2.30
CA GLU A 75 2.73 8.62 2.62
C GLU A 75 3.49 9.59 1.69
N ARG A 76 4.82 9.42 1.57
CA ARG A 76 5.64 10.29 0.72
C ARG A 76 5.27 10.21 -0.75
N LYS A 77 4.94 9.01 -1.25
CA LYS A 77 4.54 8.83 -2.65
C LYS A 77 3.24 9.56 -2.95
N MET A 78 2.26 9.44 -2.06
CA MET A 78 0.96 10.09 -2.20
C MET A 78 1.08 11.61 -2.18
N MET A 79 1.86 12.15 -1.22
CA MET A 79 2.20 13.57 -1.20
C MET A 79 2.88 14.02 -2.49
N SER A 80 3.83 13.24 -3.02
CA SER A 80 4.50 13.56 -4.27
C SER A 80 3.55 13.61 -5.47
N VAL A 81 2.56 12.71 -5.54
CA VAL A 81 1.54 12.72 -6.60
C VAL A 81 0.67 13.96 -6.46
N LEU A 82 0.16 14.26 -5.26
CA LEU A 82 -0.62 15.46 -4.99
C LEU A 82 0.13 16.73 -5.40
N LEU A 83 1.38 16.89 -4.97
CA LEU A 83 2.19 18.06 -5.30
C LEU A 83 2.46 18.17 -6.81
N LYS A 84 2.56 17.04 -7.51
CA LYS A 84 2.67 17.04 -8.97
C LYS A 84 1.39 17.57 -9.62
N GLU A 85 0.21 17.14 -9.14
CA GLU A 85 -1.07 17.59 -9.67
C GLU A 85 -1.37 19.08 -9.37
N ILE A 86 -0.96 19.58 -8.20
CA ILE A 86 -1.07 21.02 -7.90
C ILE A 86 -0.16 21.83 -8.85
N ARG A 87 1.03 21.33 -9.20
CA ARG A 87 1.92 22.00 -10.15
C ARG A 87 1.35 22.06 -11.57
N THR A 88 0.64 21.01 -11.99
CA THR A 88 -0.02 20.95 -13.32
C THR A 88 -1.32 21.75 -13.38
N THR A 89 -1.85 22.19 -12.23
CA THR A 89 -3.08 23.01 -12.15
C THR A 89 -2.73 24.46 -11.75
N PRO A 90 -2.58 25.40 -12.72
CA PRO A 90 -2.06 26.74 -12.46
C PRO A 90 -2.80 27.51 -11.36
N GLU A 91 -4.13 27.38 -11.32
CA GLU A 91 -5.02 28.03 -10.35
C GLU A 91 -4.74 27.59 -8.89
N MET A 92 -4.17 26.40 -8.70
CA MET A 92 -3.96 25.79 -7.39
C MET A 92 -2.55 25.99 -6.83
N ARG A 93 -1.61 26.48 -7.65
CA ARG A 93 -0.20 26.63 -7.26
C ARG A 93 -0.01 27.49 -6.01
N GLY A 94 -0.81 28.56 -5.89
CA GLY A 94 -0.77 29.49 -4.76
C GLY A 94 -1.24 28.91 -3.43
N TYR A 95 -1.84 27.72 -3.44
CA TYR A 95 -2.44 27.07 -2.27
C TYR A 95 -1.75 25.76 -1.89
N THR A 96 -0.56 25.49 -2.44
CA THR A 96 0.20 24.25 -2.20
C THR A 96 0.41 23.96 -0.70
N ASP A 97 0.56 25.01 0.11
CA ASP A 97 0.72 24.92 1.55
C ASP A 97 -0.51 24.34 2.25
N ILE A 98 -1.72 24.77 1.87
CA ILE A 98 -2.97 24.26 2.45
C ILE A 98 -3.09 22.75 2.25
N PHE A 99 -2.83 22.29 1.02
CA PHE A 99 -2.89 20.85 0.71
C PHE A 99 -1.84 20.05 1.48
N ARG A 100 -0.62 20.57 1.60
CA ARG A 100 0.44 19.91 2.36
C ARG A 100 0.07 19.81 3.83
N ASP A 101 -0.39 20.91 4.43
CA ASP A 101 -0.71 20.98 5.85
C ASP A 101 -1.90 20.06 6.16
N PHE A 102 -2.93 20.05 5.29
CA PHE A 102 -4.04 19.12 5.38
C PHE A 102 -3.60 17.65 5.35
N PHE A 103 -2.77 17.26 4.38
CA PHE A 103 -2.29 15.89 4.31
C PHE A 103 -1.46 15.52 5.54
N GLN A 104 -0.58 16.39 6.01
CA GLN A 104 0.20 16.14 7.22
C GLN A 104 -0.67 15.97 8.48
N GLN A 105 -1.79 16.67 8.56
CA GLN A 105 -2.72 16.58 9.69
C GLN A 105 -3.59 15.31 9.66
N HIS A 106 -4.06 14.90 8.48
CA HIS A 106 -5.09 13.87 8.37
C HIS A 106 -4.61 12.53 7.82
N VAL A 107 -3.46 12.51 7.13
CA VAL A 107 -2.87 11.35 6.47
C VAL A 107 -1.46 11.13 7.02
N SER A 108 -1.30 10.12 7.88
CA SER A 108 -0.01 9.82 8.51
C SER A 108 0.40 8.36 8.32
N ALA A 109 1.71 8.13 8.25
CA ALA A 109 2.29 6.79 8.28
C ALA A 109 1.82 5.97 9.48
N SER A 110 1.50 6.58 10.63
CA SER A 110 0.99 5.87 11.81
C SER A 110 -0.34 5.18 11.50
N LEU A 111 -1.30 5.92 10.90
CA LEU A 111 -2.62 5.38 10.56
C LEU A 111 -2.51 4.25 9.52
N MET A 112 -1.65 4.43 8.52
CA MET A 112 -1.39 3.36 7.53
C MET A 112 -0.75 2.13 8.19
N SER A 113 0.19 2.36 9.12
CA SER A 113 0.88 1.29 9.83
C SER A 113 -0.07 0.44 10.67
N GLU A 114 -1.11 1.01 11.25
CA GLU A 114 -2.09 0.27 12.05
C GLU A 114 -2.88 -0.73 11.19
N GLU A 115 -3.39 -0.28 10.04
CA GLU A 115 -4.15 -1.15 9.12
C GLU A 115 -3.25 -2.22 8.48
N MET A 116 -2.05 -1.84 8.04
CA MET A 116 -1.06 -2.78 7.52
C MET A 116 -0.64 -3.81 8.57
N ALA A 117 -0.44 -3.39 9.83
CA ALA A 117 -0.06 -4.30 10.91
C ALA A 117 -1.18 -5.30 11.21
N ARG A 118 -2.44 -4.86 11.19
CA ARG A 118 -3.59 -5.75 11.37
C ARG A 118 -3.64 -6.82 10.28
N TYR A 119 -3.45 -6.42 9.02
CA TYR A 119 -3.36 -7.36 7.90
C TYR A 119 -2.23 -8.37 8.08
N LEU A 120 -1.03 -7.91 8.47
CA LEU A 120 0.11 -8.80 8.70
C LEU A 120 -0.15 -9.81 9.82
N VAL A 121 -0.79 -9.39 10.92
CA VAL A 121 -1.13 -10.29 12.04
C VAL A 121 -2.13 -11.36 11.65
N GLU A 122 -3.06 -11.04 10.76
CA GLU A 122 -4.08 -11.99 10.26
C GLU A 122 -3.48 -13.00 9.27
N ASN A 123 -2.47 -12.59 8.52
CA ASN A 123 -1.93 -13.39 7.42
C ASN A 123 -0.59 -14.07 7.73
N PHE A 124 0.13 -13.64 8.78
CA PHE A 124 1.45 -14.16 9.12
C PHE A 124 1.51 -14.72 10.54
N SER A 125 2.17 -15.85 10.65
CA SER A 125 2.55 -16.43 11.94
C SER A 125 3.68 -15.63 12.59
N GLU A 126 3.82 -15.79 13.90
CA GLU A 126 4.90 -15.18 14.69
C GLU A 126 6.29 -15.50 14.12
N ARG A 127 6.50 -16.77 13.74
CA ARG A 127 7.75 -17.24 13.16
C ARG A 127 8.06 -16.57 11.83
N GLU A 128 7.06 -16.38 10.97
CA GLU A 128 7.24 -15.68 9.69
C GLU A 128 7.59 -14.21 9.92
N LEU A 129 6.90 -13.52 10.85
CA LEU A 129 7.21 -12.13 11.20
C LEU A 129 8.64 -11.97 11.74
N LEU A 130 9.08 -12.86 12.63
CA LEU A 130 10.45 -12.86 13.14
C LEU A 130 11.49 -13.13 12.04
N GLN A 131 11.19 -14.05 11.11
CA GLN A 131 12.06 -14.33 9.98
C GLN A 131 12.18 -13.12 9.04
N LEU A 132 11.07 -12.44 8.75
CA LEU A 132 11.06 -11.22 7.95
C LEU A 132 11.86 -10.11 8.62
N LYS A 133 11.68 -9.90 9.93
CA LYS A 133 12.50 -8.94 10.69
C LYS A 133 13.99 -9.27 10.60
N ALA A 134 14.37 -10.54 10.71
CA ALA A 134 15.77 -10.95 10.58
C ALA A 134 16.33 -10.61 9.18
N ILE A 135 15.55 -10.84 8.13
CA ILE A 135 15.93 -10.47 6.75
C ILE A 135 16.12 -8.96 6.63
N VAL A 136 15.15 -8.16 7.08
CA VAL A 136 15.16 -6.70 6.95
C VAL A 136 16.33 -6.06 7.70
N ASN A 137 16.83 -6.70 8.77
CA ASN A 137 17.98 -6.23 9.52
C ASN A 137 19.34 -6.47 8.84
N THR A 138 19.39 -7.23 7.74
CA THR A 138 20.61 -7.39 6.93
C THR A 138 20.83 -6.20 6.01
N SER A 139 22.06 -5.98 5.53
CA SER A 139 22.35 -4.91 4.55
C SER A 139 21.52 -5.06 3.27
N ALA A 140 21.43 -6.29 2.74
CA ALA A 140 20.62 -6.60 1.57
C ALA A 140 19.13 -6.32 1.85
N GLY A 141 18.60 -6.74 2.99
CA GLY A 141 17.22 -6.46 3.38
C GLY A 141 16.92 -4.97 3.48
N GLN A 142 17.76 -4.19 4.17
CA GLN A 142 17.59 -2.74 4.26
C GLN A 142 17.58 -2.07 2.88
N LYS A 143 18.41 -2.56 1.95
CA LYS A 143 18.46 -2.05 0.57
C LYS A 143 17.18 -2.38 -0.21
N MET A 144 16.64 -3.60 -0.09
CA MET A 144 15.36 -4.00 -0.69
C MET A 144 14.21 -3.09 -0.24
N PHE A 145 14.16 -2.70 1.04
CA PHE A 145 13.04 -1.91 1.57
C PHE A 145 13.28 -0.40 1.59
N SER A 146 14.33 0.09 0.94
CA SER A 146 14.74 1.51 1.05
C SER A 146 13.85 2.49 0.26
N THR A 147 13.25 2.05 -0.84
CA THR A 147 12.43 2.89 -1.73
C THR A 147 11.26 2.08 -2.30
N LEU A 148 10.22 2.77 -2.79
CA LEU A 148 9.09 2.11 -3.47
C LEU A 148 9.55 1.30 -4.69
N GLU A 149 10.51 1.84 -5.44
CA GLU A 149 11.10 1.17 -6.60
C GLU A 149 11.90 -0.07 -6.18
N ASN A 150 12.44 -0.08 -4.97
CA ASN A 150 13.24 -1.22 -4.52
C ASN A 150 12.41 -2.31 -3.84
N LEU A 151 11.13 -2.06 -3.55
CA LEU A 151 10.28 -3.01 -2.82
C LEU A 151 10.24 -4.36 -3.53
N PRO A 152 10.27 -5.47 -2.76
CA PRO A 152 10.18 -6.80 -3.32
C PRO A 152 8.81 -6.99 -3.95
N ASP A 153 8.81 -7.14 -5.27
CA ASP A 153 7.68 -7.50 -6.11
C ASP A 153 8.12 -8.70 -6.96
N VAL A 154 7.29 -9.73 -7.05
CA VAL A 154 7.58 -11.02 -7.71
C VAL A 154 8.17 -10.83 -9.10
N GLU A 155 7.66 -9.85 -9.85
CA GLU A 155 8.15 -9.54 -11.20
C GLU A 155 9.57 -8.95 -11.15
N ARG A 156 9.81 -8.00 -10.24
CA ARG A 156 11.13 -7.36 -10.05
C ARG A 156 12.17 -8.30 -9.46
N LEU A 157 11.74 -9.28 -8.67
CA LEU A 157 12.66 -10.23 -8.05
C LEU A 157 13.43 -11.07 -9.09
N ASN A 158 12.93 -11.11 -10.33
CA ASN A 158 13.53 -11.82 -11.46
C ASN A 158 14.28 -10.89 -12.45
N ASP A 159 14.31 -9.57 -12.21
CA ASP A 159 14.98 -8.61 -13.09
C ASP A 159 16.50 -8.60 -12.86
N ALA A 160 17.27 -8.91 -13.90
CA ALA A 160 18.73 -8.88 -13.86
C ALA A 160 19.30 -7.49 -13.53
N ASN A 161 18.59 -6.41 -13.88
CA ASN A 161 19.01 -5.05 -13.57
C ASN A 161 18.81 -4.71 -12.09
N TYR A 162 17.84 -5.33 -11.42
CA TYR A 162 17.61 -5.13 -9.98
C TYR A 162 18.79 -5.62 -9.15
N LEU A 163 19.38 -6.77 -9.52
CA LEU A 163 20.55 -7.31 -8.82
C LEU A 163 21.80 -6.45 -8.94
N GLN A 164 21.89 -5.55 -9.93
CA GLN A 164 23.02 -4.61 -10.06
C GLN A 164 23.07 -3.57 -8.93
N LEU A 165 21.97 -3.40 -8.18
CA LEU A 165 21.91 -2.52 -7.00
C LEU A 165 22.66 -3.12 -5.80
N PHE A 166 22.95 -4.41 -5.83
CA PHE A 166 23.51 -5.17 -4.72
C PHE A 166 24.97 -5.52 -4.99
N ASP A 167 25.79 -5.55 -3.96
CA ASP A 167 27.13 -6.14 -4.04
C ASP A 167 27.05 -7.68 -4.12
N GLU A 168 28.20 -8.35 -4.23
CA GLU A 168 28.24 -9.81 -4.37
C GLU A 168 27.66 -10.54 -3.16
N GLU A 169 27.94 -10.07 -1.94
CA GLU A 169 27.47 -10.70 -0.71
C GLU A 169 25.98 -10.43 -0.51
N GLU A 170 25.53 -9.21 -0.77
CA GLU A 170 24.12 -8.87 -0.74
C GLU A 170 23.31 -9.63 -1.80
N THR A 171 23.87 -9.83 -3.00
CA THR A 171 23.26 -10.67 -4.04
C THR A 171 23.13 -12.12 -3.58
N ARG A 172 24.12 -12.64 -2.86
CA ARG A 172 24.07 -13.99 -2.28
C ARG A 172 22.98 -14.09 -1.21
N GLN A 173 22.92 -13.12 -0.31
CA GLN A 173 21.87 -13.03 0.72
C GLN A 173 20.48 -12.95 0.09
N TYR A 174 20.31 -12.08 -0.91
CA TYR A 174 19.07 -11.95 -1.66
C TYR A 174 18.62 -13.29 -2.27
N LYS A 175 19.52 -14.04 -2.92
CA LYS A 175 19.22 -15.37 -3.48
C LYS A 175 18.79 -16.39 -2.43
N VAL A 176 19.28 -16.27 -1.19
CA VAL A 176 18.83 -17.09 -0.08
C VAL A 176 17.43 -16.65 0.35
N PHE A 177 17.21 -15.34 0.53
CA PHE A 177 15.93 -14.80 0.99
C PHE A 177 14.79 -15.08 0.01
N SER A 178 15.02 -14.95 -1.29
CA SER A 178 14.01 -15.18 -2.33
C SER A 178 13.50 -16.63 -2.40
N ARG A 179 14.19 -17.57 -1.75
CA ARG A 179 13.77 -18.98 -1.60
C ARG A 179 12.98 -19.24 -0.31
N LEU A 180 12.92 -18.28 0.60
CA LEU A 180 12.22 -18.44 1.88
C LEU A 180 10.72 -18.24 1.67
N PRO A 181 9.85 -19.18 2.11
CA PRO A 181 8.40 -19.05 1.94
C PRO A 181 7.83 -17.78 2.58
N ALA A 182 8.32 -17.39 3.77
CA ALA A 182 7.89 -16.17 4.44
C ALA A 182 8.19 -14.91 3.61
N PHE A 183 9.35 -14.87 2.94
CA PHE A 183 9.75 -13.74 2.11
C PHE A 183 8.94 -13.68 0.82
N GLN A 184 8.73 -14.82 0.14
CA GLN A 184 7.88 -14.88 -1.06
C GLN A 184 6.46 -14.41 -0.74
N LYS A 185 5.87 -14.96 0.32
CA LYS A 185 4.54 -14.55 0.80
C LYS A 185 4.47 -13.07 1.13
N PHE A 186 5.51 -12.50 1.74
CA PHE A 186 5.56 -11.06 2.01
C PHE A 186 5.67 -10.25 0.72
N SER A 187 6.53 -10.65 -0.22
CA SER A 187 6.66 -10.01 -1.53
C SER A 187 5.32 -10.00 -2.27
N ASP A 188 4.58 -11.10 -2.24
CA ASP A 188 3.26 -11.23 -2.87
C ASP A 188 2.22 -10.29 -2.24
N CYS A 189 2.37 -9.95 -0.95
CA CYS A 189 1.40 -9.10 -0.26
C CYS A 189 1.79 -7.61 -0.21
N VAL A 190 2.97 -7.22 -0.70
CA VAL A 190 3.37 -5.80 -0.76
C VAL A 190 2.35 -4.94 -1.51
N PRO A 191 1.81 -5.33 -2.68
CA PRO A 191 0.76 -4.56 -3.35
C PRO A 191 -0.46 -4.33 -2.46
N THR A 192 -0.94 -5.37 -1.77
CA THR A 192 -2.07 -5.27 -0.83
C THR A 192 -1.78 -4.30 0.31
N LEU A 193 -0.56 -4.31 0.87
CA LEU A 193 -0.18 -3.36 1.91
C LEU A 193 -0.20 -1.92 1.39
N ILE A 194 0.29 -1.68 0.17
CA ILE A 194 0.25 -0.36 -0.48
C ILE A 194 -1.20 0.08 -0.69
N ASP A 195 -2.07 -0.81 -1.17
CA ASP A 195 -3.49 -0.55 -1.38
C ASP A 195 -4.20 -0.17 -0.07
N LEU A 196 -3.90 -0.87 1.03
CA LEU A 196 -4.40 -0.51 2.36
C LEU A 196 -3.99 0.92 2.76
N GLY A 197 -2.75 1.32 2.49
CA GLY A 197 -2.30 2.70 2.72
C GLY A 197 -3.08 3.72 1.88
N GLY A 198 -3.37 3.38 0.63
CA GLY A 198 -4.22 4.16 -0.26
C GLY A 198 -5.66 4.29 0.26
N GLU A 199 -6.27 3.19 0.69
CA GLU A 199 -7.63 3.18 1.26
C GLU A 199 -7.74 4.04 2.52
N VAL A 200 -6.78 3.92 3.44
CA VAL A 200 -6.72 4.75 4.65
C VAL A 200 -6.71 6.21 4.26
N THR A 201 -5.86 6.58 3.31
CA THR A 201 -5.77 7.97 2.85
C THR A 201 -7.08 8.43 2.24
N THR A 202 -7.68 7.67 1.33
CA THR A 202 -8.96 8.02 0.70
C THR A 202 -10.05 8.22 1.76
N LYS A 203 -10.14 7.33 2.75
CA LYS A 203 -11.10 7.45 3.87
C LYS A 203 -10.87 8.75 4.65
N ARG A 204 -9.61 9.08 4.97
CA ARG A 204 -9.25 10.27 5.75
C ARG A 204 -9.47 11.56 4.97
N VAL A 205 -9.04 11.60 3.70
CA VAL A 205 -9.27 12.74 2.81
C VAL A 205 -10.76 13.00 2.67
N ASN A 206 -11.58 11.97 2.42
CA ASN A 206 -13.02 12.13 2.29
C ASN A 206 -13.68 12.64 3.59
N ALA A 207 -13.27 12.09 4.74
CA ALA A 207 -13.82 12.49 6.03
C ALA A 207 -13.53 13.96 6.39
N HIS A 208 -12.40 14.50 5.92
CA HIS A 208 -11.94 15.85 6.23
C HIS A 208 -11.96 16.78 5.01
N PHE A 209 -12.54 16.35 3.89
CA PHE A 209 -12.62 17.16 2.69
C PHE A 209 -13.34 18.51 2.89
N PRO A 210 -14.41 18.61 3.71
CA PRO A 210 -15.01 19.90 4.02
C PRO A 210 -14.01 20.88 4.66
N ASP A 211 -13.19 20.42 5.60
CA ASP A 211 -12.19 21.24 6.30
C ASP A 211 -11.17 21.83 5.31
N LEU A 212 -10.69 20.99 4.37
CA LEU A 212 -9.80 21.41 3.29
C LEU A 212 -10.43 22.50 2.40
N MET A 213 -11.70 22.34 2.05
CA MET A 213 -12.42 23.30 1.21
C MET A 213 -12.65 24.63 1.93
N ASP A 214 -12.96 24.59 3.22
CA ASP A 214 -13.14 25.80 4.03
C ASP A 214 -11.83 26.60 4.14
N ASP A 215 -10.71 25.92 4.39
CA ASP A 215 -9.40 26.57 4.44
C ASP A 215 -8.96 27.12 3.08
N LEU A 216 -9.25 26.39 2.00
CA LEU A 216 -8.98 26.85 0.63
C LEU A 216 -9.80 28.10 0.31
N MET A 217 -11.11 28.08 0.54
CA MET A 217 -11.99 29.23 0.30
C MET A 217 -11.57 30.45 1.11
N ARG A 218 -11.22 30.25 2.39
CA ARG A 218 -10.72 31.31 3.27
C ARG A 218 -9.44 31.93 2.68
N ARG A 219 -8.48 31.10 2.25
CA ARG A 219 -7.24 31.62 1.65
C ARG A 219 -7.47 32.32 0.31
N MET A 220 -8.38 31.83 -0.52
CA MET A 220 -8.73 32.48 -1.78
C MET A 220 -9.31 33.88 -1.57
N GLN A 221 -10.05 34.11 -0.49
CA GLN A 221 -10.56 35.43 -0.12
C GLN A 221 -9.45 36.36 0.37
N GLU A 222 -8.50 35.84 1.15
CA GLU A 222 -7.36 36.61 1.68
C GLU A 222 -6.30 36.94 0.63
N ARG A 223 -6.08 36.01 -0.31
CA ARG A 223 -5.06 36.11 -1.37
C ARG A 223 -5.63 35.56 -2.68
N PRO A 224 -6.41 36.37 -3.42
CA PRO A 224 -6.89 35.98 -4.74
C PRO A 224 -5.70 35.65 -5.67
N PRO A 225 -5.87 34.72 -6.62
CA PRO A 225 -4.79 34.31 -7.51
C PRO A 225 -4.28 35.53 -8.29
N LEU A 226 -2.95 35.69 -8.32
CA LEU A 226 -2.31 36.71 -9.15
C LEU A 226 -2.58 36.34 -10.63
N ASN A 227 -3.30 37.23 -11.34
CA ASN A 227 -3.55 37.13 -12.78
C ASN A 227 -2.23 37.12 -13.57
#